data_AF-A0A3M9YWA8-F1
#
_entry.id   AF-A0A3M9YWA8-F1
#
_cell.length_a   1.000
_cell.length_b   1.000
_cell.length_c   1.000
_cell.angle_alpha   90.00
_cell.angle_beta   90.00
_cell.angle_gamma   90.00
#
_symmetry.space_group_name_H-M   'P 1'
#
loop_
_entity.id
_entity.type
_entity.pdbx_description
1 polymer ?
#
loop_
_entity_poly.entity_id
_entity_poly.type
_entity_poly.pdbx_seq_one_letter_code
_entity_poly.pdbx_strand_id
1 'polypeptide(L)'
;MKARLISLLSVAALFAAAFGLLRSTVACADSWAPPETETTLSANGQYRFTLEPVGIESQMAFFEEEAAAAKAGKTVERPAPLGLLEKRNAAGKWEPVWAIPLLNPMAPVSVLVSDDGRHVVTFDNWHSMGHGEHVVVIYGPEGKLVRSMALTDIVPADFIDALPRSVSSIQWRNREALTNAGTTVTVEMPIPGEDAYAEDAETIAFTINLADGAVTPPNSDEWEVAQCAAAKINAASKKAEAERVAALVKPLTVPTTCELSDWHDYLDEAYLRRSDQPVFEAFTSTTVLFARENPRHRESVGWLRDNMLDEFGIERDEAFASPCDPEGLVVAVAGIMKDVRPGSLSKATFHVSAPKPQFTEIARLIAPSGAKTVWLDPEEAIPQRPDRIPGSPEEKAAIEAWSGSVADEAPVD
;
A
#
# COMPACT_ATOMS: atom_id res chain seq x y z
N MET A 1 14.02 24.36 -42.69
CA MET A 1 14.62 24.41 -41.33
C MET A 1 13.57 24.51 -40.22
N LYS A 2 12.58 25.41 -40.30
CA LYS A 2 11.49 25.55 -39.29
C LYS A 2 10.64 24.28 -39.07
N ALA A 3 10.34 23.51 -40.11
CA ALA A 3 9.55 22.28 -40.00
C ALA A 3 10.26 21.14 -39.23
N ARG A 4 11.60 21.08 -39.26
CA ARG A 4 12.36 20.06 -38.54
C ARG A 4 12.50 20.36 -37.05
N LEU A 5 12.44 21.64 -36.66
CA LEU A 5 12.51 22.06 -35.25
C LEU A 5 11.20 21.76 -34.49
N ILE A 6 10.06 21.86 -35.18
CA ILE A 6 8.73 21.58 -34.61
C ILE A 6 8.57 20.06 -34.37
N SER A 7 9.01 19.22 -35.32
CA SER A 7 8.98 17.76 -35.12
C SER A 7 9.89 17.27 -34.00
N LEU A 8 11.03 17.92 -33.74
CA LEU A 8 11.92 17.58 -32.63
C LEU A 8 11.33 17.97 -31.26
N LEU A 9 10.64 19.11 -31.17
CA LEU A 9 9.94 19.54 -29.95
C LEU A 9 8.70 18.69 -29.65
N SER A 10 7.97 18.23 -30.68
CA SER A 10 6.82 17.33 -30.50
C SER A 10 7.23 15.91 -30.07
N VAL A 11 8.37 15.39 -30.55
CA VAL A 11 8.89 14.09 -30.08
C VAL A 11 9.40 14.20 -28.64
N ALA A 12 10.07 15.29 -28.26
CA ALA A 12 10.49 15.51 -26.87
C ALA A 12 9.30 15.67 -25.91
N ALA A 13 8.21 16.31 -26.34
CA ALA A 13 6.97 16.42 -25.56
C ALA A 13 6.22 15.09 -25.43
N LEU A 14 6.24 14.23 -26.47
CA LEU A 14 5.68 12.88 -26.42
C LEU A 14 6.46 11.94 -25.48
N PHE A 15 7.79 12.06 -25.42
CA PHE A 15 8.59 11.31 -24.44
C PHE A 15 8.40 11.82 -23.01
N ALA A 16 8.21 13.14 -22.81
CA ALA A 16 7.93 13.70 -21.48
C ALA A 16 6.51 13.37 -20.96
N ALA A 17 5.52 13.29 -21.85
CA ALA A 17 4.17 12.86 -21.49
C ALA A 17 4.06 11.35 -21.23
N ALA A 18 4.79 10.53 -21.98
CA ALA A 18 4.84 9.07 -21.77
C ALA A 18 5.55 8.66 -20.47
N PHE A 19 6.48 9.47 -19.95
CA PHE A 19 7.13 9.23 -18.65
C PHE A 19 6.33 9.74 -17.44
N GLY A 20 5.34 10.62 -17.65
CA GLY A 20 4.53 11.19 -16.58
C GLY A 20 3.34 10.33 -16.14
N LEU A 21 2.85 9.42 -16.99
CA LEU A 21 1.60 8.68 -16.78
C LEU A 21 1.79 7.16 -16.57
N LEU A 22 3.04 6.68 -16.56
CA LEU A 22 3.41 5.29 -16.28
C LEU A 22 4.13 5.15 -14.93
N ARG A 23 3.77 5.98 -13.93
CA ARG A 23 3.97 5.55 -12.55
C ARG A 23 2.80 4.65 -12.18
N SER A 24 2.76 3.46 -12.78
CA SER A 24 2.21 2.31 -12.06
C SER A 24 2.93 2.33 -10.73
N THR A 25 2.26 2.81 -9.67
CA THR A 25 2.74 2.61 -8.33
C THR A 25 2.74 1.10 -8.18
N VAL A 26 3.87 0.46 -8.45
CA VAL A 26 4.13 -0.89 -8.01
C VAL A 26 3.71 -0.83 -6.55
N ALA A 27 2.63 -1.54 -6.21
CA ALA A 27 2.28 -1.69 -4.82
C ALA A 27 3.52 -2.35 -4.21
N CYS A 28 4.34 -1.56 -3.52
CA CYS A 28 5.41 -2.07 -2.68
C CYS A 28 4.70 -2.69 -1.48
N ALA A 29 4.02 -3.80 -1.73
CA ALA A 29 3.49 -4.65 -0.69
C ALA A 29 4.67 -5.42 -0.14
N ASP A 30 4.91 -5.28 1.15
CA ASP A 30 5.94 -6.07 1.80
C ASP A 30 5.48 -7.53 1.86
N SER A 31 6.43 -8.44 1.65
CA SER A 31 6.20 -9.86 1.92
C SER A 31 6.90 -10.22 3.23
N TRP A 32 6.11 -10.65 4.21
CA TRP A 32 6.59 -10.97 5.56
C TRP A 32 6.44 -12.44 5.85
N ALA A 33 7.49 -13.25 5.75
CA ALA A 33 7.42 -14.63 6.25
C ALA A 33 6.95 -14.65 7.72
N PRO A 34 6.14 -15.64 8.16
CA PRO A 34 5.79 -15.78 9.57
C PRO A 34 7.06 -15.72 10.45
N PRO A 35 7.01 -15.07 11.62
CA PRO A 35 8.19 -14.97 12.46
C PRO A 35 8.56 -16.36 12.99
N GLU A 36 9.84 -16.70 12.95
CA GLU A 36 10.38 -17.99 13.41
C GLU A 36 11.35 -17.80 14.57
N THR A 37 11.62 -18.88 15.31
CA THR A 37 12.65 -18.87 16.35
C THR A 37 14.02 -18.59 15.73
N GLU A 38 14.67 -17.51 16.16
CA GLU A 38 15.97 -17.10 15.64
C GLU A 38 17.02 -17.09 16.76
N THR A 39 18.28 -17.39 16.42
CA THR A 39 19.42 -17.24 17.33
C THR A 39 20.45 -16.29 16.75
N THR A 40 20.73 -15.21 17.48
CA THR A 40 21.77 -14.23 17.14
C THR A 40 22.99 -14.44 18.02
N LEU A 41 24.19 -14.46 17.42
CA LEU A 41 25.45 -14.50 18.17
C LEU A 41 26.05 -13.10 18.34
N SER A 42 26.64 -12.87 19.51
CA SER A 42 27.63 -11.78 19.68
C SER A 42 28.83 -11.99 18.75
N ALA A 43 29.52 -10.90 18.39
CA ALA A 43 30.63 -10.94 17.44
C ALA A 43 31.79 -11.83 17.91
N ASN A 44 32.04 -11.87 19.23
CA ASN A 44 33.05 -12.75 19.84
C ASN A 44 32.57 -14.21 20.07
N GLY A 45 31.30 -14.51 19.75
CA GLY A 45 30.70 -15.84 19.90
C GLY A 45 30.57 -16.34 21.35
N GLN A 46 30.74 -15.48 22.35
CA GLN A 46 30.64 -15.85 23.77
C GLN A 46 29.23 -15.76 24.30
N TYR A 47 28.37 -14.98 23.65
CA TYR A 47 26.96 -14.82 23.98
C TYR A 47 26.10 -15.14 22.76
N ARG A 48 24.92 -15.72 23.02
CA ARG A 48 23.85 -15.87 22.02
C ARG A 48 22.53 -15.41 22.61
N PHE A 49 21.68 -14.86 21.76
CA PHE A 49 20.31 -14.51 22.09
C PHE A 49 19.37 -15.36 21.23
N THR A 50 18.47 -16.08 21.87
CA THR A 50 17.41 -16.85 21.21
C THR A 50 16.10 -16.09 21.36
N LEU A 51 15.49 -15.76 20.23
CA LEU A 51 14.16 -15.15 20.13
C LEU A 51 13.14 -16.26 19.86
N GLU A 52 12.14 -16.39 20.72
CA GLU A 52 10.94 -17.19 20.46
C GLU A 52 9.77 -16.25 20.16
N PRO A 53 9.33 -16.17 18.89
CA PRO A 53 8.26 -15.26 18.50
C PRO A 53 6.90 -15.76 19.00
N VAL A 54 5.90 -14.89 18.91
CA VAL A 54 4.51 -15.30 19.08
C VAL A 54 4.09 -16.15 17.89
N GLY A 55 3.69 -17.40 18.16
CA GLY A 55 3.24 -18.31 17.11
C GLY A 55 1.97 -17.80 16.43
N ILE A 56 1.99 -17.75 15.09
CA ILE A 56 0.81 -17.48 14.25
C ILE A 56 0.61 -18.63 13.28
N GLU A 57 -0.65 -18.93 12.97
CA GLU A 57 -1.00 -19.94 11.97
C GLU A 57 -0.63 -19.47 10.56
N SER A 58 -0.94 -18.21 10.25
CA SER A 58 -0.58 -17.55 8.99
C SER A 58 -0.64 -16.03 9.14
N GLN A 59 -0.09 -15.31 8.18
CA GLN A 59 -0.26 -13.84 8.09
C GLN A 59 -1.74 -13.45 7.97
N MET A 60 -2.52 -14.18 7.17
CA MET A 60 -3.93 -13.85 6.96
C MET A 60 -4.72 -14.02 8.26
N ALA A 61 -4.52 -15.13 8.97
CA ALA A 61 -5.16 -15.38 10.25
C ALA A 61 -4.84 -14.30 11.29
N PHE A 62 -3.60 -13.78 11.29
CA PHE A 62 -3.22 -12.65 12.14
C PHE A 62 -4.06 -11.40 11.83
N PHE A 63 -4.19 -11.01 10.56
CA PHE A 63 -4.98 -9.83 10.19
C PHE A 63 -6.48 -10.01 10.38
N GLU A 64 -7.01 -11.20 10.14
CA GLU A 64 -8.41 -11.52 10.40
C GLU A 64 -8.74 -11.38 11.89
N GLU A 65 -7.84 -11.85 12.77
CA GLU A 65 -7.99 -11.71 14.22
C GLU A 65 -7.89 -10.24 14.68
N GLU A 66 -6.90 -9.50 14.18
CA GLU A 66 -6.76 -8.05 14.45
C GLU A 66 -7.98 -7.26 13.99
N ALA A 67 -8.45 -7.52 12.76
CA ALA A 67 -9.64 -6.87 12.21
C ALA A 67 -10.89 -7.20 13.02
N ALA A 68 -11.06 -8.47 13.43
CA ALA A 68 -12.18 -8.89 14.27
C ALA A 68 -12.14 -8.25 15.66
N ALA A 69 -10.96 -8.15 16.28
CA ALA A 69 -10.79 -7.50 17.57
C ALA A 69 -11.04 -5.99 17.49
N ALA A 70 -10.45 -5.32 16.49
CA ALA A 70 -10.67 -3.90 16.23
C ALA A 70 -12.16 -3.59 16.00
N LYS A 71 -12.85 -4.43 15.21
CA LYS A 71 -14.31 -4.35 15.01
C LYS A 71 -15.08 -4.49 16.32
N ALA A 72 -14.60 -5.31 17.26
CA ALA A 72 -15.20 -5.47 18.58
C ALA A 72 -14.77 -4.37 19.59
N GLY A 73 -14.00 -3.37 19.18
CA GLY A 73 -13.41 -2.37 20.08
C GLY A 73 -12.43 -2.96 21.10
N LYS A 74 -11.80 -4.09 20.76
CA LYS A 74 -10.87 -4.84 21.60
C LYS A 74 -9.49 -4.88 20.95
N THR A 75 -8.49 -5.17 21.78
CA THR A 75 -7.15 -5.55 21.32
C THR A 75 -7.02 -7.05 21.40
N VAL A 76 -6.30 -7.66 20.45
CA VAL A 76 -5.96 -9.08 20.58
C VAL A 76 -4.92 -9.24 21.69
N GLU A 77 -5.25 -10.01 22.72
CA GLU A 77 -4.28 -10.38 23.74
C GLU A 77 -3.45 -11.57 23.26
N ARG A 78 -2.15 -11.37 23.10
CA ARG A 78 -1.19 -12.43 22.79
C ARG A 78 -0.11 -12.51 23.86
N PRO A 79 0.47 -13.70 24.12
CA PRO A 79 1.69 -13.74 24.92
C PRO A 79 2.75 -12.90 24.21
N ALA A 80 3.56 -12.18 24.97
CA ALA A 80 4.71 -11.49 24.40
C ALA A 80 5.77 -12.51 23.94
N PRO A 81 6.53 -12.22 22.87
CA PRO A 81 7.62 -13.08 22.44
C PRO A 81 8.69 -13.16 23.54
N LEU A 82 9.38 -14.29 23.63
CA LEU A 82 10.39 -14.54 24.66
C LEU A 82 11.79 -14.29 24.12
N GLY A 83 12.60 -13.56 24.87
CA GLY A 83 14.03 -13.43 24.62
C GLY A 83 14.84 -14.19 25.66
N LEU A 84 15.78 -15.02 25.22
CA LEU A 84 16.69 -15.80 26.06
C LEU A 84 18.14 -15.44 25.72
N LEU A 85 18.86 -14.82 26.67
CA LEU A 85 20.30 -14.61 26.55
C LEU A 85 21.06 -15.74 27.25
N GLU A 86 22.05 -16.30 26.57
CA GLU A 86 22.92 -17.35 27.09
C GLU A 86 24.40 -16.99 26.90
N LYS A 87 25.23 -17.46 27.83
CA LYS A 87 26.69 -17.33 27.80
C LYS A 87 27.34 -18.69 27.55
N ARG A 88 28.38 -18.70 26.74
CA ARG A 88 29.21 -19.89 26.52
C ARG A 88 30.19 -20.07 27.68
N ASN A 89 30.14 -21.23 28.32
CA ASN A 89 31.07 -21.59 29.39
C ASN A 89 32.39 -22.17 28.82
N ALA A 90 33.36 -22.43 29.71
CA ALA A 90 34.67 -22.98 29.33
C ALA A 90 34.61 -24.37 28.68
N ALA A 91 33.53 -25.13 28.90
CA ALA A 91 33.28 -26.42 28.25
C ALA A 91 32.54 -26.28 26.90
N GLY A 92 32.31 -25.04 26.44
CA GLY A 92 31.62 -24.74 25.19
C GLY A 92 30.10 -24.87 25.25
N LYS A 93 29.52 -25.13 26.42
CA LYS A 93 28.07 -25.24 26.64
C LYS A 93 27.45 -23.87 26.89
N TRP A 94 26.19 -23.72 26.52
CA TRP A 94 25.41 -22.51 26.77
C TRP A 94 24.75 -22.58 28.15
N GLU A 95 24.87 -21.49 28.90
CA GLU A 95 24.26 -21.31 30.22
C GLU A 95 23.36 -20.06 30.20
N PRO A 96 22.14 -20.14 30.75
CA PRO A 96 21.22 -19.02 30.75
C PRO A 96 21.77 -17.85 31.57
N VAL A 97 21.71 -16.65 30.99
CA VAL A 97 21.97 -15.38 31.69
C VAL A 97 20.65 -14.80 32.16
N TRP A 98 19.67 -14.68 31.27
CA TRP A 98 18.30 -14.26 31.59
C TRP A 98 17.33 -14.68 30.49
N ALA A 99 16.04 -14.75 30.84
CA ALA A 99 14.93 -14.97 29.91
C ALA A 99 13.77 -14.06 30.30
N ILE A 100 13.27 -13.24 29.37
CA ILE A 100 12.20 -12.28 29.62
C ILE A 100 11.22 -12.16 28.44
N PRO A 101 9.95 -11.80 28.68
CA PRO A 101 9.07 -11.31 27.62
C PRO A 101 9.62 -10.01 27.01
N LEU A 102 9.59 -9.89 25.69
CA LEU A 102 10.02 -8.70 24.95
C LEU A 102 8.86 -7.71 24.76
N LEU A 103 9.19 -6.48 24.38
CA LEU A 103 8.20 -5.42 24.14
C LEU A 103 7.61 -5.46 22.74
N ASN A 104 8.36 -5.97 21.76
CA ASN A 104 7.88 -6.14 20.40
C ASN A 104 6.65 -7.09 20.41
N PRO A 105 5.50 -6.72 19.83
CA PRO A 105 4.26 -7.49 20.01
C PRO A 105 4.30 -8.92 19.47
N MET A 106 4.99 -9.13 18.33
CA MET A 106 5.06 -10.42 17.65
C MET A 106 6.47 -10.99 17.62
N ALA A 107 7.39 -10.18 17.10
CA ALA A 107 8.81 -10.43 17.04
C ALA A 107 9.50 -9.13 16.63
N PRO A 108 10.73 -8.85 17.10
CA PRO A 108 11.57 -7.88 16.42
C PRO A 108 12.00 -8.39 15.04
N VAL A 109 12.36 -7.47 14.15
CA VAL A 109 12.87 -7.79 12.81
C VAL A 109 14.33 -8.19 12.86
N SER A 110 15.12 -7.55 13.71
CA SER A 110 16.51 -7.92 13.94
C SER A 110 16.95 -7.66 15.38
N VAL A 111 18.05 -8.30 15.77
CA VAL A 111 18.62 -8.24 17.12
C VAL A 111 20.14 -8.08 17.06
N LEU A 112 20.71 -7.31 17.99
CA LEU A 112 22.15 -7.22 18.25
C LEU A 112 22.45 -7.63 19.70
N VAL A 113 23.58 -8.32 19.90
CA VAL A 113 24.04 -8.79 21.22
C VAL A 113 25.44 -8.26 21.49
N SER A 114 25.63 -7.53 22.60
CA SER A 114 26.94 -7.01 22.98
C SER A 114 27.91 -8.12 23.33
N ASP A 115 29.20 -7.91 23.01
CA ASP A 115 30.27 -8.88 23.23
C ASP A 115 30.50 -9.20 24.72
N ASP A 116 30.10 -8.30 25.62
CA ASP A 116 30.16 -8.51 27.06
C ASP A 116 28.87 -9.14 27.63
N GLY A 117 27.84 -9.32 26.80
CA GLY A 117 26.52 -9.86 27.15
C GLY A 117 25.69 -8.95 28.04
N ARG A 118 26.07 -7.67 28.18
CA ARG A 118 25.36 -6.70 29.02
C ARG A 118 24.17 -6.05 28.33
N HIS A 119 24.16 -6.01 27.01
CA HIS A 119 23.08 -5.40 26.24
C HIS A 119 22.59 -6.31 25.11
N VAL A 120 21.27 -6.30 24.93
CA VAL A 120 20.59 -6.83 23.74
C VAL A 120 19.76 -5.68 23.18
N VAL A 121 19.86 -5.45 21.88
CA VAL A 121 19.10 -4.41 21.18
C VAL A 121 18.22 -5.06 20.15
N THR A 122 16.92 -4.81 20.20
CA THR A 122 15.97 -5.28 19.20
C THR A 122 15.50 -4.12 18.34
N PHE A 123 15.15 -4.41 17.10
CA PHE A 123 14.74 -3.39 16.16
C PHE A 123 13.50 -3.79 15.37
N ASP A 124 12.63 -2.79 15.20
CA ASP A 124 11.36 -2.84 14.49
C ASP A 124 10.39 -3.90 15.00
N ASN A 125 9.15 -3.80 14.54
CA ASN A 125 8.14 -4.81 14.77
C ASN A 125 7.92 -5.58 13.45
N TRP A 126 7.78 -6.89 13.55
CA TRP A 126 7.33 -7.71 12.42
C TRP A 126 6.06 -7.11 11.80
N HIS A 127 6.05 -6.92 10.47
CA HIS A 127 4.98 -6.27 9.71
C HIS A 127 4.71 -4.79 10.04
N SER A 128 5.62 -4.10 10.75
CA SER A 128 5.44 -2.68 11.09
C SER A 128 6.78 -1.99 11.33
N MET A 129 7.70 -2.08 10.36
CA MET A 129 9.01 -1.43 10.46
C MET A 129 8.87 0.09 10.50
N GLY A 130 9.59 0.73 11.43
CA GLY A 130 9.59 2.18 11.64
C GLY A 130 8.33 2.73 12.32
N HIS A 131 7.40 1.86 12.73
CA HIS A 131 6.13 2.25 13.35
C HIS A 131 6.04 1.86 14.83
N GLY A 132 5.34 2.69 15.61
CA GLY A 132 5.08 2.47 17.03
C GLY A 132 6.26 2.80 17.96
N GLU A 133 6.14 2.39 19.22
CA GLU A 133 7.06 2.74 20.32
C GLU A 133 8.28 1.81 20.45
N HIS A 134 8.31 0.72 19.67
CA HIS A 134 9.29 -0.37 19.77
C HIS A 134 10.16 -0.49 18.52
N VAL A 135 10.48 0.65 17.90
CA VAL A 135 11.36 0.72 16.72
C VAL A 135 12.79 0.38 17.11
N VAL A 136 13.26 0.86 18.27
CA VAL A 136 14.51 0.40 18.91
C VAL A 136 14.24 0.12 20.38
N VAL A 137 14.56 -1.09 20.85
CA VAL A 137 14.44 -1.45 22.26
C VAL A 137 15.79 -1.91 22.79
N ILE A 138 16.23 -1.30 23.89
CA ILE A 138 17.51 -1.56 24.53
C ILE A 138 17.24 -2.28 25.85
N TYR A 139 17.72 -3.52 25.94
CA TYR A 139 17.74 -4.32 27.15
C TYR A 139 19.15 -4.32 27.73
N GLY A 140 19.26 -3.99 29.01
CA GLY A 140 20.49 -4.02 29.78
C GLY A 140 20.69 -5.34 30.53
N PRO A 141 21.54 -5.34 31.57
CA PRO A 141 21.80 -6.52 32.39
C PRO A 141 20.50 -7.10 32.96
N GLU A 142 20.44 -8.44 33.02
CA GLU A 142 19.27 -9.19 33.51
C GLU A 142 17.99 -8.96 32.71
N GLY A 143 18.09 -8.46 31.47
CA GLY A 143 16.95 -8.16 30.62
C GLY A 143 16.22 -6.87 31.02
N LYS A 144 16.80 -6.04 31.91
CA LYS A 144 16.15 -4.80 32.33
C LYS A 144 16.00 -3.84 31.15
N LEU A 145 14.79 -3.32 30.92
CA LEU A 145 14.57 -2.25 29.95
C LEU A 145 15.41 -1.00 30.28
N VAL A 146 16.24 -0.58 29.34
CA VAL A 146 16.96 0.70 29.39
C VAL A 146 16.13 1.77 28.69
N ARG A 147 15.71 1.50 27.45
CA ARG A 147 14.93 2.43 26.63
C ARG A 147 14.09 1.68 25.60
N SER A 148 12.91 2.19 25.32
CA SER A 148 12.14 1.89 24.11
C SER A 148 11.99 3.20 23.34
N MET A 149 12.10 3.14 22.01
CA MET A 149 12.13 4.32 21.15
C MET A 149 11.20 4.15 19.97
N ALA A 150 10.40 5.17 19.71
CA ALA A 150 9.78 5.40 18.41
C ALA A 150 10.80 6.03 17.46
N LEU A 151 10.53 6.00 16.15
CA LEU A 151 11.42 6.64 15.17
C LEU A 151 11.51 8.17 15.40
N THR A 152 10.44 8.78 15.94
CA THR A 152 10.41 10.20 16.32
C THR A 152 11.32 10.57 17.50
N ASP A 153 11.79 9.59 18.28
CA ASP A 153 12.83 9.82 19.30
C ASP A 153 14.23 9.94 18.68
N ILE A 154 14.41 9.51 17.42
CA ILE A 154 15.70 9.48 16.72
C ILE A 154 15.80 10.63 15.71
N VAL A 155 14.73 10.85 14.94
CA VAL A 155 14.68 11.87 13.88
C VAL A 155 13.35 12.64 13.88
N PRO A 156 13.33 13.90 13.39
CA PRO A 156 12.10 14.68 13.24
C PRO A 156 11.06 14.02 12.32
N ALA A 157 9.77 14.29 12.58
CA ALA A 157 8.66 13.71 11.82
C ALA A 157 8.69 14.05 10.32
N ASP A 158 9.13 15.25 9.94
CA ASP A 158 9.27 15.64 8.55
C ASP A 158 10.40 14.88 7.83
N PHE A 159 11.46 14.50 8.54
CA PHE A 159 12.47 13.60 7.99
C PHE A 159 11.87 12.21 7.74
N ILE A 160 11.08 11.69 8.68
CA ILE A 160 10.37 10.41 8.54
C ILE A 160 9.39 10.44 7.35
N ASP A 161 8.67 11.55 7.17
CA ASP A 161 7.75 11.75 6.05
C ASP A 161 8.43 11.62 4.67
N ALA A 162 9.71 11.96 4.60
CA ALA A 162 10.51 11.89 3.39
C ALA A 162 11.19 10.53 3.17
N LEU A 163 11.22 9.65 4.17
CA LEU A 163 11.87 8.35 4.06
C LEU A 163 11.12 7.42 3.08
N PRO A 164 11.85 6.50 2.41
CA PRO A 164 11.25 5.48 1.56
C PRO A 164 10.30 4.62 2.38
N ARG A 165 9.15 4.28 1.78
CA ARG A 165 8.11 3.50 2.45
C ARG A 165 7.45 2.50 1.51
N SER A 166 6.93 1.44 2.11
CA SER A 166 6.04 0.46 1.50
C SER A 166 4.61 0.70 2.01
N VAL A 167 3.71 -0.25 1.78
CA VAL A 167 2.36 -0.23 2.37
C VAL A 167 2.38 -0.31 3.90
N SER A 168 3.32 -1.04 4.50
CA SER A 168 3.32 -1.34 5.94
C SER A 168 4.63 -1.01 6.67
N SER A 169 5.62 -0.47 5.98
CA SER A 169 6.96 -0.23 6.51
C SER A 169 7.52 1.12 6.09
N ILE A 170 8.27 1.74 7.00
CA ILE A 170 9.22 2.80 6.68
C ILE A 170 10.60 2.14 6.57
N GLN A 171 11.24 2.25 5.42
CA GLN A 171 12.59 1.73 5.19
C GLN A 171 13.60 2.74 5.77
N TRP A 172 13.62 2.83 7.10
CA TRP A 172 14.33 3.89 7.83
C TRP A 172 15.80 3.56 8.12
N ARG A 173 16.23 2.32 7.89
CA ARG A 173 17.59 1.87 8.16
C ARG A 173 18.11 0.92 7.08
N ASN A 174 19.38 1.06 6.74
CA ASN A 174 20.10 0.17 5.84
C ASN A 174 21.00 -0.82 6.62
N ARG A 175 21.55 -0.36 7.75
CA ARG A 175 22.44 -1.17 8.58
C ARG A 175 22.41 -0.71 10.03
N GLU A 176 22.53 -1.67 10.92
CA GLU A 176 22.84 -1.45 12.33
C GLU A 176 24.10 -2.21 12.74
N ALA A 177 24.87 -1.64 13.67
CA ALA A 177 26.05 -2.31 14.22
C ALA A 177 26.33 -1.87 15.65
N LEU A 178 26.82 -2.80 16.47
CA LEU A 178 27.42 -2.45 17.75
C LEU A 178 28.80 -1.83 17.54
N THR A 179 29.05 -0.70 18.18
CA THR A 179 30.30 0.06 18.11
C THR A 179 30.86 0.33 19.50
N ASN A 180 32.09 0.86 19.57
CA ASN A 180 32.76 1.22 20.83
C ASN A 180 32.75 0.08 21.87
N ALA A 181 33.20 -1.11 21.44
CA ALA A 181 33.22 -2.33 22.26
C ALA A 181 31.84 -2.72 22.84
N GLY A 182 30.76 -2.43 22.12
CA GLY A 182 29.39 -2.79 22.52
C GLY A 182 28.76 -1.84 23.53
N THR A 183 29.23 -0.60 23.60
CA THR A 183 28.62 0.46 24.45
C THR A 183 27.68 1.38 23.68
N THR A 184 27.75 1.36 22.35
CA THR A 184 26.88 2.13 21.47
C THR A 184 26.38 1.25 20.33
N VAL A 185 25.24 1.64 19.76
CA VAL A 185 24.77 1.17 18.46
C VAL A 185 24.89 2.31 17.46
N THR A 186 25.36 1.99 16.26
CA THR A 186 25.30 2.89 15.11
C THR A 186 24.20 2.40 14.18
N VAL A 187 23.32 3.30 13.72
CA VAL A 187 22.27 3.03 12.74
C VAL A 187 22.48 3.92 11.52
N GLU A 188 22.67 3.29 10.36
CA GLU A 188 22.78 3.96 9.07
C GLU A 188 21.37 4.15 8.49
N MET A 189 20.93 5.41 8.41
CA MET A 189 19.65 5.79 7.82
C MET A 189 19.86 6.32 6.39
N PRO A 190 19.00 5.96 5.42
CA PRO A 190 19.11 6.49 4.06
C PRO A 190 18.83 7.99 4.02
N ILE A 191 19.57 8.72 3.20
CA ILE A 191 19.27 10.11 2.87
C ILE A 191 18.08 10.11 1.90
N PRO A 192 16.96 10.81 2.20
CA PRO A 192 15.82 10.88 1.31
C PRO A 192 16.16 11.35 -0.10
N GLY A 193 15.78 10.60 -1.11
CA GLY A 193 16.16 10.85 -2.51
C GLY A 193 15.45 9.92 -3.49
N GLU A 194 15.66 10.13 -4.79
CA GLU A 194 15.09 9.26 -5.84
C GLU A 194 15.64 7.84 -5.76
N ASP A 195 16.92 7.70 -5.39
CA ASP A 195 17.62 6.42 -5.28
C ASP A 195 17.59 5.84 -3.86
N ALA A 196 16.74 6.35 -2.97
CA ALA A 196 16.75 5.95 -1.56
C ALA A 196 16.28 4.50 -1.31
N TYR A 197 15.77 3.81 -2.33
CA TYR A 197 15.51 2.36 -2.31
C TYR A 197 16.68 1.52 -2.83
N ALA A 198 17.75 2.13 -3.34
CA ALA A 198 18.90 1.40 -3.87
C ALA A 198 19.72 0.80 -2.73
N GLU A 199 20.31 -0.38 -2.97
CA GLU A 199 21.19 -1.04 -1.98
C GLU A 199 22.41 -0.19 -1.61
N ASP A 200 22.85 0.68 -2.51
CA ASP A 200 23.95 1.63 -2.37
C ASP A 200 23.49 3.07 -2.10
N ALA A 201 22.25 3.25 -1.66
CA ALA A 201 21.74 4.56 -1.24
C ALA A 201 22.68 5.21 -0.22
N GLU A 202 22.92 6.50 -0.38
CA GLU A 202 23.73 7.28 0.55
C GLU A 202 23.06 7.29 1.93
N THR A 203 23.85 7.10 2.99
CA THR A 203 23.36 7.03 4.37
C THR A 203 24.03 8.04 5.28
N ILE A 204 23.35 8.34 6.38
CA ILE A 204 23.88 9.07 7.53
C ILE A 204 23.81 8.19 8.78
N ALA A 205 24.79 8.33 9.66
CA ALA A 205 24.92 7.46 10.83
C ALA A 205 24.48 8.16 12.12
N PHE A 206 23.45 7.63 12.77
CA PHE A 206 23.08 7.99 14.13
C PHE A 206 23.75 7.05 15.12
N THR A 207 24.12 7.57 16.29
CA THR A 207 24.68 6.75 17.38
C THR A 207 23.74 6.77 18.57
N ILE A 208 23.46 5.60 19.14
CA ILE A 208 22.61 5.42 20.32
C ILE A 208 23.47 4.86 21.45
N ASN A 209 23.51 5.54 22.59
CA ASN A 209 24.20 5.07 23.79
C ASN A 209 23.38 3.98 24.48
N LEU A 210 23.99 2.81 24.74
CA LEU A 210 23.26 1.68 25.33
C LEU A 210 23.03 1.80 26.84
N ALA A 211 23.70 2.73 27.51
CA ALA A 211 23.52 2.94 28.95
C ALA A 211 22.20 3.67 29.28
N ASP A 212 21.73 4.55 28.40
CA ASP A 212 20.59 5.44 28.64
C ASP A 212 19.66 5.66 27.42
N GLY A 213 20.05 5.18 26.24
CA GLY A 213 19.32 5.38 24.99
C GLY A 213 19.52 6.77 24.38
N ALA A 214 20.50 7.55 24.82
CA ALA A 214 20.74 8.88 24.26
C ALA A 214 21.17 8.80 22.79
N VAL A 215 20.48 9.55 21.93
CA VAL A 215 20.76 9.63 20.49
C VAL A 215 21.72 10.78 20.23
N THR A 216 22.78 10.49 19.48
CA THR A 216 23.70 11.48 18.92
C THR A 216 23.50 11.50 17.40
N PRO A 217 23.13 12.67 16.82
CA PRO A 217 23.01 12.81 15.37
C PRO A 217 24.38 12.69 14.68
N PRO A 218 24.39 12.51 13.35
CA PRO A 218 25.62 12.61 12.54
C PRO A 218 26.25 14.00 12.65
N ASN A 219 27.37 14.21 11.96
CA ASN A 219 27.99 15.54 11.86
C ASN A 219 26.96 16.58 11.37
N SER A 220 27.00 17.80 11.92
CA SER A 220 26.06 18.88 11.56
C SER A 220 25.98 19.11 10.05
N ASP A 221 27.10 19.06 9.34
CA ASP A 221 27.13 19.33 7.89
C ASP A 221 26.40 18.21 7.12
N GLU A 222 26.63 16.95 7.48
CA GLU A 222 25.94 15.79 6.91
C GLU A 222 24.44 15.81 7.24
N TRP A 223 24.10 16.19 8.48
CA TRP A 223 22.71 16.28 8.92
C TRP A 223 21.95 17.41 8.23
N GLU A 224 22.57 18.56 8.00
CA GLU A 224 21.98 19.66 7.25
C GLU A 224 21.70 19.27 5.79
N VAL A 225 22.64 18.56 5.16
CA VAL A 225 22.45 18.01 3.80
C VAL A 225 21.27 17.05 3.76
N ALA A 226 21.19 16.10 4.70
CA ALA A 226 20.10 15.14 4.75
C ALA A 226 18.73 15.79 5.00
N GLN A 227 18.65 16.78 5.90
CA GLN A 227 17.42 17.54 6.13
C GLN A 227 16.99 18.35 4.89
N CYS A 228 17.96 18.92 4.15
CA CYS A 228 17.65 19.61 2.90
C CYS A 228 17.09 18.64 1.84
N ALA A 229 17.62 17.42 1.77
CA ALA A 229 17.12 16.38 0.89
C ALA A 229 15.69 15.96 1.27
N ALA A 230 15.43 15.74 2.56
CA ALA A 230 14.09 15.47 3.09
C ALA A 230 13.09 16.59 2.76
N ALA A 231 13.47 17.85 2.95
CA ALA A 231 12.62 18.99 2.64
C ALA A 231 12.25 19.06 1.15
N LYS A 232 13.18 18.69 0.25
CA LYS A 232 12.92 18.62 -1.19
C LYS A 232 11.90 17.53 -1.53
N ILE A 233 12.06 16.32 -0.97
CA ILE A 233 11.12 15.22 -1.17
C ILE A 233 9.73 15.61 -0.65
N ASN A 234 9.64 16.16 0.56
CA ASN A 234 8.37 16.61 1.13
C ASN A 234 7.69 17.70 0.29
N ALA A 235 8.46 18.66 -0.23
CA ALA A 235 7.91 19.70 -1.11
C ALA A 235 7.37 19.10 -2.42
N ALA A 236 8.09 18.12 -3.00
CA ALA A 236 7.65 17.41 -4.20
C ALA A 236 6.38 16.58 -3.93
N SER A 237 6.33 15.82 -2.83
CA SER A 237 5.16 15.03 -2.43
C SER A 237 3.93 15.90 -2.18
N LYS A 238 4.09 17.02 -1.44
CA LYS A 238 2.99 17.99 -1.22
C LYS A 238 2.49 18.60 -2.53
N LYS A 239 3.40 18.92 -3.46
CA LYS A 239 3.03 19.44 -4.78
C LYS A 239 2.28 18.38 -5.60
N ALA A 240 2.79 17.15 -5.65
CA ALA A 240 2.16 16.05 -6.38
C ALA A 240 0.77 15.74 -5.83
N GLU A 241 0.61 15.71 -4.50
CA GLU A 241 -0.69 15.50 -3.87
C GLU A 241 -1.66 16.64 -4.17
N ALA A 242 -1.21 17.90 -4.11
CA ALA A 242 -2.04 19.04 -4.48
C ALA A 242 -2.46 18.99 -5.98
N GLU A 243 -1.58 18.57 -6.87
CA GLU A 243 -1.89 18.36 -8.30
C GLU A 243 -2.89 17.22 -8.49
N ARG A 244 -2.73 16.09 -7.77
CA ARG A 244 -3.66 14.95 -7.77
C ARG A 244 -5.05 15.37 -7.30
N VAL A 245 -5.15 16.06 -6.16
CA VAL A 245 -6.42 16.57 -5.62
C VAL A 245 -7.05 17.57 -6.60
N ALA A 246 -6.26 18.49 -7.17
CA ALA A 246 -6.75 19.45 -8.15
C ALA A 246 -7.25 18.78 -9.45
N ALA A 247 -6.66 17.65 -9.85
CA ALA A 247 -7.15 16.85 -10.96
C ALA A 247 -8.45 16.10 -10.60
N LEU A 248 -8.50 15.50 -9.41
CA LEU A 248 -9.65 14.72 -8.92
C LEU A 248 -10.95 15.56 -8.85
N VAL A 249 -10.84 16.83 -8.47
CA VAL A 249 -11.99 17.75 -8.36
C VAL A 249 -12.54 18.19 -9.73
N LYS A 250 -11.75 18.12 -10.80
CA LYS A 250 -12.22 18.52 -12.15
C LYS A 250 -13.30 17.55 -12.63
N PRO A 251 -14.30 18.02 -13.40
CA PRO A 251 -15.21 17.13 -14.09
C PRO A 251 -14.44 16.11 -14.95
N LEU A 252 -14.82 14.84 -14.83
CA LEU A 252 -14.23 13.75 -15.59
C LEU A 252 -14.74 13.86 -17.03
N THR A 253 -13.82 13.89 -17.97
CA THR A 253 -14.13 13.88 -19.40
C THR A 253 -13.65 12.56 -20.00
N VAL A 254 -14.36 12.08 -21.01
CA VAL A 254 -13.98 10.88 -21.75
C VAL A 254 -12.55 10.99 -22.33
N PRO A 255 -11.75 9.90 -22.35
CA PRO A 255 -10.45 9.90 -23.01
C PRO A 255 -10.58 10.24 -24.49
N THR A 256 -9.59 10.96 -25.02
CA THR A 256 -9.52 11.31 -26.46
C THR A 256 -8.86 10.23 -27.31
N THR A 257 -8.23 9.25 -26.66
CA THR A 257 -7.54 8.11 -27.28
C THR A 257 -8.40 6.85 -27.16
N CYS A 258 -7.95 5.75 -27.76
CA CYS A 258 -8.51 4.42 -27.53
C CYS A 258 -7.55 3.53 -26.73
N GLU A 259 -6.62 4.14 -25.98
CA GLU A 259 -5.70 3.41 -25.13
C GLU A 259 -6.47 2.73 -24.01
N LEU A 260 -6.20 1.44 -23.77
CA LEU A 260 -6.97 0.66 -22.81
C LEU A 260 -6.86 1.23 -21.40
N SER A 261 -5.65 1.63 -20.99
CA SER A 261 -5.42 2.19 -19.65
C SER A 261 -6.32 3.38 -19.38
N ASP A 262 -6.35 4.34 -20.30
CA ASP A 262 -7.13 5.58 -20.14
C ASP A 262 -8.64 5.28 -20.02
N TRP A 263 -9.12 4.25 -20.73
CA TRP A 263 -10.53 3.85 -20.68
C TRP A 263 -10.89 3.02 -19.45
N HIS A 264 -9.98 2.19 -18.94
CA HIS A 264 -10.18 1.52 -17.66
C HIS A 264 -10.26 2.56 -16.52
N ASP A 265 -9.32 3.51 -16.48
CA ASP A 265 -9.30 4.60 -15.49
C ASP A 265 -10.58 5.46 -15.60
N TYR A 266 -11.01 5.77 -16.83
CA TYR A 266 -12.25 6.52 -17.05
C TYR A 266 -13.49 5.75 -16.58
N LEU A 267 -13.62 4.46 -16.92
CA LEU A 267 -14.80 3.68 -16.56
C LEU A 267 -14.93 3.50 -15.05
N ASP A 268 -13.82 3.22 -14.37
CA ASP A 268 -13.78 3.11 -12.91
C ASP A 268 -14.16 4.45 -12.24
N GLU A 269 -13.51 5.55 -12.64
CA GLU A 269 -13.80 6.85 -12.05
C GLU A 269 -15.20 7.38 -12.42
N ALA A 270 -15.71 7.07 -13.61
CA ALA A 270 -17.06 7.41 -14.04
C ALA A 270 -18.11 6.67 -13.21
N TYR A 271 -17.89 5.37 -12.96
CA TYR A 271 -18.71 4.58 -12.05
C TYR A 271 -18.69 5.18 -10.64
N LEU A 272 -17.51 5.40 -10.07
CA LEU A 272 -17.39 5.90 -8.70
C LEU A 272 -18.07 7.26 -8.50
N ARG A 273 -18.06 8.13 -9.52
CA ARG A 273 -18.76 9.42 -9.52
C ARG A 273 -20.28 9.33 -9.66
N ARG A 274 -20.80 8.28 -10.31
CA ARG A 274 -22.24 8.09 -10.57
C ARG A 274 -22.90 7.15 -9.58
N SER A 275 -22.13 6.27 -8.94
CA SER A 275 -22.61 5.32 -7.95
C SER A 275 -23.19 6.04 -6.74
N ASP A 276 -24.32 5.55 -6.25
CA ASP A 276 -24.93 5.94 -4.98
C ASP A 276 -24.41 5.12 -3.81
N GLN A 277 -23.53 4.14 -4.07
CA GLN A 277 -22.90 3.34 -3.02
C GLN A 277 -21.96 4.20 -2.16
N PRO A 278 -21.80 3.86 -0.87
CA PRO A 278 -20.79 4.44 0.00
C PRO A 278 -19.40 4.37 -0.65
N VAL A 279 -18.58 5.40 -0.43
CA VAL A 279 -17.27 5.56 -1.09
C VAL A 279 -16.37 4.33 -0.94
N PHE A 280 -16.44 3.63 0.19
CA PHE A 280 -15.60 2.48 0.51
C PHE A 280 -16.20 1.13 0.10
N GLU A 281 -17.44 1.11 -0.38
CA GLU A 281 -18.13 -0.08 -0.87
C GLU A 281 -18.30 -0.04 -2.39
N ALA A 282 -18.18 1.15 -2.99
CA ALA A 282 -18.25 1.35 -4.42
C ALA A 282 -17.05 0.71 -5.13
N PHE A 283 -17.32 -0.41 -5.82
CA PHE A 283 -16.36 -1.04 -6.73
C PHE A 283 -17.07 -1.47 -8.02
N THR A 284 -16.36 -1.41 -9.14
CA THR A 284 -16.80 -1.98 -10.42
C THR A 284 -15.66 -2.71 -11.09
N SER A 285 -15.98 -3.78 -11.79
CA SER A 285 -15.07 -4.33 -12.80
C SER A 285 -15.23 -3.56 -14.11
N THR A 286 -14.13 -3.42 -14.86
CA THR A 286 -14.10 -2.66 -16.10
C THR A 286 -13.67 -3.52 -17.27
N THR A 287 -14.36 -3.43 -18.40
CA THR A 287 -13.99 -4.11 -19.65
C THR A 287 -13.91 -3.14 -20.82
N VAL A 288 -12.74 -3.08 -21.48
CA VAL A 288 -12.54 -2.28 -22.71
C VAL A 288 -12.33 -3.22 -23.89
N LEU A 289 -13.20 -3.14 -24.89
CA LEU A 289 -13.11 -3.97 -26.09
C LEU A 289 -12.17 -3.33 -27.11
N PHE A 290 -11.30 -4.15 -27.70
CA PHE A 290 -10.57 -3.72 -28.88
C PHE A 290 -11.52 -3.61 -30.09
N ALA A 291 -11.21 -2.71 -31.02
CA ALA A 291 -11.90 -2.62 -32.30
C ALA A 291 -11.84 -3.96 -33.06
N ARG A 292 -12.86 -4.26 -33.88
CA ARG A 292 -12.96 -5.55 -34.61
C ARG A 292 -11.74 -5.94 -35.44
N GLU A 293 -10.99 -4.96 -35.93
CA GLU A 293 -9.78 -5.19 -36.74
C GLU A 293 -8.52 -5.48 -35.90
N ASN A 294 -8.59 -5.33 -34.58
CA ASN A 294 -7.49 -5.66 -33.70
C ASN A 294 -7.36 -7.19 -33.55
N PRO A 295 -6.16 -7.77 -33.64
CA PRO A 295 -5.94 -9.21 -33.46
C PRO A 295 -6.47 -9.77 -32.13
N ARG A 296 -6.53 -8.95 -31.08
CA ARG A 296 -7.02 -9.30 -29.74
C ARG A 296 -8.52 -9.03 -29.54
N HIS A 297 -9.25 -8.58 -30.57
CA HIS A 297 -10.70 -8.32 -30.45
C HIS A 297 -11.46 -9.51 -29.87
N ARG A 298 -11.23 -10.71 -30.42
CA ARG A 298 -11.88 -11.93 -29.94
C ARG A 298 -11.59 -12.24 -28.47
N GLU A 299 -10.38 -11.94 -28.02
CA GLU A 299 -9.98 -12.09 -26.62
C GLU A 299 -10.77 -11.11 -25.73
N SER A 300 -10.86 -9.84 -26.13
CA SER A 300 -11.64 -8.84 -25.37
C SER A 300 -13.14 -9.08 -25.34
N VAL A 301 -13.70 -9.71 -26.38
CA VAL A 301 -15.09 -10.19 -26.36
C VAL A 301 -15.26 -11.35 -25.37
N GLY A 302 -14.23 -12.18 -25.21
CA GLY A 302 -14.16 -13.21 -24.16
C GLY A 302 -14.20 -12.59 -22.76
N TRP A 303 -13.36 -11.59 -22.49
CA TRP A 303 -13.37 -10.86 -21.21
C TRP A 303 -14.74 -10.25 -20.91
N LEU A 304 -15.36 -9.60 -21.90
CA LEU A 304 -16.70 -9.05 -21.74
C LEU A 304 -17.72 -10.14 -21.41
N ARG A 305 -17.67 -11.28 -22.10
CA ARG A 305 -18.57 -12.41 -21.83
C ARG A 305 -18.38 -12.91 -20.40
N ASP A 306 -17.14 -13.12 -19.97
CA ASP A 306 -16.85 -13.66 -18.65
C ASP A 306 -17.37 -12.70 -17.57
N ASN A 307 -17.02 -11.41 -17.64
CA ASN A 307 -17.50 -10.41 -16.69
C ASN A 307 -19.03 -10.20 -16.72
N MET A 308 -19.65 -10.26 -17.90
CA MET A 308 -21.11 -10.15 -18.02
C MET A 308 -21.86 -11.38 -17.52
N LEU A 309 -21.25 -12.56 -17.49
CA LEU A 309 -21.93 -13.82 -17.16
C LEU A 309 -21.52 -14.43 -15.83
N ASP A 310 -20.51 -13.88 -15.13
CA ASP A 310 -20.00 -14.48 -13.89
C ASP A 310 -21.08 -14.56 -12.79
N GLU A 311 -21.42 -15.77 -12.34
CA GLU A 311 -22.55 -16.03 -11.44
C GLU A 311 -22.09 -16.15 -9.98
N PHE A 312 -21.86 -15.03 -9.30
CA PHE A 312 -21.56 -15.02 -7.85
C PHE A 312 -22.80 -14.91 -6.94
N GLY A 313 -24.01 -14.77 -7.49
CA GLY A 313 -25.24 -14.69 -6.70
C GLY A 313 -25.42 -13.40 -5.87
N ILE A 314 -24.49 -12.45 -5.98
CA ILE A 314 -24.48 -11.13 -5.32
C ILE A 314 -24.86 -10.01 -6.30
N GLU A 315 -25.15 -8.81 -5.77
CA GLU A 315 -25.27 -7.60 -6.59
C GLU A 315 -23.91 -7.29 -7.23
N ARG A 316 -23.92 -6.86 -8.50
CA ARG A 316 -22.67 -6.56 -9.22
C ARG A 316 -22.83 -5.38 -10.16
N ASP A 317 -21.76 -4.60 -10.26
CA ASP A 317 -21.62 -3.46 -11.16
C ASP A 317 -20.45 -3.70 -12.11
N GLU A 318 -20.73 -3.74 -13.40
CA GLU A 318 -19.72 -3.91 -14.45
C GLU A 318 -19.81 -2.74 -15.43
N ALA A 319 -18.68 -2.11 -15.71
CA ALA A 319 -18.59 -0.98 -16.64
C ALA A 319 -17.83 -1.37 -17.92
N PHE A 320 -18.39 -1.09 -19.10
CA PHE A 320 -17.71 -1.43 -20.35
C PHE A 320 -17.88 -0.43 -21.48
N ALA A 321 -16.89 -0.45 -22.38
CA ALA A 321 -16.82 0.40 -23.57
C ALA A 321 -16.11 -0.29 -24.75
N SER A 322 -16.32 0.24 -25.96
CA SER A 322 -15.51 -0.07 -27.15
C SER A 322 -15.23 1.24 -27.87
N PRO A 323 -14.22 2.01 -27.42
CA PRO A 323 -14.09 3.42 -27.77
C PRO A 323 -13.81 3.67 -29.25
N CYS A 324 -13.06 2.76 -29.88
CA CYS A 324 -12.72 2.83 -31.30
C CYS A 324 -13.67 2.05 -32.21
N ASP A 325 -14.64 1.31 -31.65
CA ASP A 325 -15.63 0.56 -32.44
C ASP A 325 -16.93 0.34 -31.64
N PRO A 326 -17.74 1.40 -31.42
CA PRO A 326 -18.99 1.27 -30.67
C PRO A 326 -19.99 0.29 -31.30
N GLU A 327 -19.96 0.16 -32.64
CA GLU A 327 -20.77 -0.84 -33.35
C GLU A 327 -20.31 -2.27 -33.04
N GLY A 328 -18.99 -2.49 -32.92
CA GLY A 328 -18.42 -3.74 -32.47
C GLY A 328 -18.92 -4.16 -31.09
N LEU A 329 -19.12 -3.21 -30.16
CA LEU A 329 -19.69 -3.48 -28.85
C LEU A 329 -21.13 -3.99 -28.94
N VAL A 330 -21.96 -3.35 -29.76
CA VAL A 330 -23.35 -3.80 -29.99
C VAL A 330 -23.38 -5.23 -30.50
N VAL A 331 -22.52 -5.58 -31.47
CA VAL A 331 -22.40 -6.94 -32.02
C VAL A 331 -21.95 -7.94 -30.96
N ALA A 332 -20.95 -7.58 -30.14
CA ALA A 332 -20.46 -8.43 -29.07
C ALA A 332 -21.54 -8.73 -28.02
N VAL A 333 -22.23 -7.68 -27.53
CA VAL A 333 -23.34 -7.82 -26.58
C VAL A 333 -24.47 -8.66 -27.19
N ALA A 334 -24.88 -8.38 -28.43
CA ALA A 334 -25.89 -9.19 -29.11
C ALA A 334 -25.49 -10.67 -29.22
N GLY A 335 -24.21 -10.96 -29.41
CA GLY A 335 -23.66 -12.31 -29.43
C GLY A 335 -23.72 -13.00 -28.07
N ILE A 336 -23.39 -12.28 -26.99
CA ILE A 336 -23.42 -12.79 -25.60
C ILE A 336 -24.86 -13.05 -25.17
N MET A 337 -25.76 -12.08 -25.39
CA MET A 337 -27.14 -12.13 -24.90
C MET A 337 -28.01 -13.22 -25.56
N LYS A 338 -27.58 -13.82 -26.68
CA LYS A 338 -28.30 -14.93 -27.33
C LYS A 338 -28.45 -16.16 -26.42
N ASP A 339 -27.45 -16.40 -25.57
CA ASP A 339 -27.37 -17.59 -24.73
C ASP A 339 -27.86 -17.32 -23.30
N VAL A 340 -28.22 -16.06 -22.98
CA VAL A 340 -28.63 -15.65 -21.64
C VAL A 340 -30.10 -15.95 -21.40
N ARG A 341 -30.39 -16.64 -20.29
CA ARG A 341 -31.77 -16.94 -19.91
C ARG A 341 -32.47 -15.66 -19.42
N PRO A 342 -33.76 -15.47 -19.75
CA PRO A 342 -34.50 -14.32 -19.23
C PRO A 342 -34.48 -14.26 -17.70
N GLY A 343 -34.24 -13.06 -17.14
CA GLY A 343 -34.19 -12.81 -15.70
C GLY A 343 -32.94 -13.33 -14.96
N SER A 344 -32.02 -14.04 -15.62
CA SER A 344 -30.85 -14.65 -14.94
C SER A 344 -29.84 -13.63 -14.43
N LEU A 345 -29.87 -12.38 -14.93
CA LEU A 345 -28.94 -11.32 -14.55
C LEU A 345 -29.64 -10.20 -13.76
N SER A 346 -30.74 -10.50 -13.07
CA SER A 346 -31.55 -9.49 -12.34
C SER A 346 -30.84 -8.75 -11.21
N LYS A 347 -29.69 -9.25 -10.74
CA LYS A 347 -28.82 -8.61 -9.75
C LYS A 347 -27.66 -7.81 -10.35
N ALA A 348 -27.57 -7.74 -11.68
CA ALA A 348 -26.50 -7.04 -12.37
C ALA A 348 -26.92 -5.63 -12.78
N THR A 349 -25.99 -4.69 -12.65
CA THR A 349 -26.05 -3.36 -13.26
C THR A 349 -24.88 -3.20 -14.23
N PHE A 350 -25.19 -2.85 -15.47
CA PHE A 350 -24.18 -2.63 -16.51
C PHE A 350 -24.07 -1.14 -16.84
N HIS A 351 -22.90 -0.55 -16.58
CA HIS A 351 -22.57 0.84 -16.88
C HIS A 351 -21.89 0.91 -18.24
N VAL A 352 -22.54 1.51 -19.23
CA VAL A 352 -22.08 1.41 -20.62
C VAL A 352 -21.69 2.78 -21.14
N SER A 353 -20.41 2.93 -21.52
CA SER A 353 -19.93 4.12 -22.22
C SER A 353 -19.93 3.88 -23.73
N ALA A 354 -20.90 4.49 -24.40
CA ALA A 354 -21.08 4.43 -25.86
C ALA A 354 -21.91 5.65 -26.32
N PRO A 355 -21.84 6.04 -27.61
CA PRO A 355 -22.76 7.04 -28.12
C PRO A 355 -24.22 6.56 -28.00
N LYS A 356 -25.14 7.52 -27.88
CA LYS A 356 -26.55 7.27 -27.54
C LYS A 356 -27.25 6.19 -28.37
N PRO A 357 -27.08 6.11 -29.71
CA PRO A 357 -27.73 5.06 -30.51
C PRO A 357 -27.28 3.65 -30.10
N GLN A 358 -25.98 3.46 -29.88
CA GLN A 358 -25.40 2.18 -29.49
C GLN A 358 -25.77 1.80 -28.06
N PHE A 359 -25.75 2.76 -27.13
CA PHE A 359 -26.26 2.54 -25.77
C PHE A 359 -27.71 2.05 -25.79
N THR A 360 -28.57 2.73 -26.56
CA THR A 360 -30.01 2.39 -26.65
C THR A 360 -30.21 0.96 -27.14
N GLU A 361 -29.43 0.53 -28.15
CA GLU A 361 -29.51 -0.84 -28.66
C GLU A 361 -28.94 -1.87 -27.68
N ILE A 362 -27.82 -1.58 -27.01
CA ILE A 362 -27.24 -2.43 -25.96
C ILE A 362 -28.24 -2.62 -24.81
N ALA A 363 -28.86 -1.54 -24.32
CA ALA A 363 -29.87 -1.60 -23.28
C ALA A 363 -31.07 -2.46 -23.69
N ARG A 364 -31.52 -2.36 -24.95
CA ARG A 364 -32.60 -3.20 -25.51
C ARG A 364 -32.22 -4.68 -25.54
N LEU A 365 -30.97 -5.01 -25.90
CA LEU A 365 -30.46 -6.38 -25.96
C LEU A 365 -30.33 -7.00 -24.55
N ILE A 366 -29.95 -6.20 -23.56
CA ILE A 366 -29.73 -6.64 -22.18
C ILE A 366 -31.05 -6.81 -21.42
N ALA A 367 -32.05 -5.96 -21.66
CA ALA A 367 -33.29 -5.90 -20.88
C ALA A 367 -33.98 -7.26 -20.59
N PRO A 368 -34.06 -8.23 -21.53
CA PRO A 368 -34.69 -9.53 -21.25
C PRO A 368 -33.99 -10.33 -20.14
N SER A 369 -32.70 -10.11 -19.88
CA SER A 369 -31.95 -10.78 -18.82
C SER A 369 -32.30 -10.28 -17.41
N GLY A 370 -33.04 -9.18 -17.29
CA GLY A 370 -33.39 -8.55 -16.02
C GLY A 370 -32.32 -7.61 -15.46
N ALA A 371 -31.14 -7.52 -16.06
CA ALA A 371 -30.09 -6.59 -15.62
C ALA A 371 -30.50 -5.12 -15.83
N LYS A 372 -30.05 -4.25 -14.93
CA LYS A 372 -30.14 -2.79 -15.09
C LYS A 372 -29.06 -2.32 -16.03
N THR A 373 -29.33 -1.23 -16.76
CA THR A 373 -28.31 -0.57 -17.60
C THR A 373 -28.26 0.92 -17.27
N VAL A 374 -27.05 1.44 -17.13
CA VAL A 374 -26.76 2.85 -16.84
C VAL A 374 -25.92 3.40 -17.98
N TRP A 375 -26.31 4.56 -18.51
CA TRP A 375 -25.57 5.20 -19.59
C TRP A 375 -24.48 6.10 -19.01
N LEU A 376 -23.24 5.83 -19.38
CA LEU A 376 -22.13 6.76 -19.20
C LEU A 376 -21.99 7.56 -20.49
N ASP A 377 -22.68 8.70 -20.59
CA ASP A 377 -22.67 9.53 -21.80
C ASP A 377 -21.26 10.10 -22.05
N PRO A 378 -20.56 9.72 -23.14
CA PRO A 378 -19.22 10.23 -23.42
C PRO A 378 -19.21 11.73 -23.78
N GLU A 379 -20.36 12.34 -24.07
CA GLU A 379 -20.48 13.78 -24.34
C GLU A 379 -20.69 14.61 -23.05
N GLU A 380 -21.02 13.97 -21.92
CA GLU A 380 -21.30 14.64 -20.65
C GLU A 380 -20.10 14.53 -19.69
N ALA A 381 -19.57 15.67 -19.26
CA ALA A 381 -18.56 15.67 -18.21
C ALA A 381 -19.18 15.31 -16.85
N ILE A 382 -18.56 14.38 -16.11
CA ILE A 382 -19.10 13.88 -14.85
C ILE A 382 -18.47 14.65 -13.68
N PRO A 383 -19.21 15.46 -12.91
CA PRO A 383 -18.66 16.17 -11.75
C PRO A 383 -18.16 15.18 -10.68
N GLN A 384 -17.18 15.58 -9.88
CA GLN A 384 -16.73 14.78 -8.75
C GLN A 384 -17.80 14.77 -7.65
N ARG A 385 -17.94 13.64 -6.94
CA ARG A 385 -18.79 13.57 -5.75
C ARG A 385 -18.13 14.32 -4.59
N PRO A 386 -18.85 15.18 -3.84
CA PRO A 386 -18.29 15.88 -2.70
C PRO A 386 -17.63 14.97 -1.66
N ASP A 387 -18.24 13.81 -1.37
CA ASP A 387 -17.76 12.83 -0.40
C ASP A 387 -16.48 12.08 -0.83
N ARG A 388 -16.04 12.24 -2.08
CA ARG A 388 -14.78 11.71 -2.61
C ARG A 388 -13.70 12.79 -2.76
N ILE A 389 -13.94 14.03 -2.30
CA ILE A 389 -12.96 15.11 -2.36
C ILE A 389 -12.15 15.14 -1.06
N PRO A 390 -10.82 14.88 -1.12
CA PRO A 390 -9.95 14.91 0.05
C PRO A 390 -10.04 16.20 0.86
N GLY A 391 -10.30 16.05 2.16
CA GLY A 391 -10.43 17.12 3.15
C GLY A 391 -11.80 17.79 3.20
N SER A 392 -12.76 17.41 2.35
CA SER A 392 -14.10 17.99 2.35
C SER A 392 -14.90 17.58 3.61
N PRO A 393 -15.90 18.39 4.03
CA PRO A 393 -16.83 18.00 5.09
C PRO A 393 -17.57 16.69 4.79
N GLU A 394 -17.91 16.46 3.51
CA GLU A 394 -18.64 15.29 3.06
C GLU A 394 -17.79 14.02 3.10
N GLU A 395 -16.50 14.11 2.72
CA GLU A 395 -15.57 12.98 2.85
C GLU A 395 -15.41 12.58 4.32
N LYS A 396 -15.24 13.56 5.20
CA LYS A 396 -15.13 13.30 6.65
C LYS A 396 -16.39 12.63 7.19
N ALA A 397 -17.57 13.10 6.79
CA ALA A 397 -18.84 12.50 7.17
C ALA A 397 -18.98 11.07 6.60
N ALA A 398 -18.52 10.82 5.38
CA ALA A 398 -18.52 9.48 4.78
C ALA A 398 -17.56 8.52 5.50
N ILE A 399 -16.36 8.99 5.87
CA ILE A 399 -15.40 8.22 6.69
C ILE A 399 -15.98 7.90 8.06
N GLU A 400 -16.60 8.87 8.73
CA GLU A 400 -17.23 8.67 10.04
C GLU A 400 -18.41 7.69 9.96
N ALA A 401 -19.27 7.84 8.95
CA ALA A 401 -20.40 6.92 8.72
C ALA A 401 -19.93 5.50 8.43
N TRP A 402 -18.92 5.33 7.58
CA TRP A 402 -18.33 4.02 7.29
C TRP A 402 -17.66 3.39 8.52
N SER A 403 -16.92 4.19 9.29
CA SER A 403 -16.31 3.72 10.55
C SER A 403 -17.39 3.26 11.55
N GLY A 404 -18.54 3.94 11.57
CA GLY A 404 -19.70 3.56 12.38
C GLY A 404 -20.42 2.30 11.87
N SER A 405 -20.63 2.14 10.56
CA SER A 405 -21.30 0.96 9.99
C SER A 405 -20.48 -0.32 10.19
N VAL A 406 -19.15 -0.22 10.07
CA VAL A 406 -18.24 -1.33 10.39
C VAL A 406 -18.37 -1.76 11.86
N ALA A 407 -18.68 -0.84 12.77
CA ALA A 407 -18.89 -1.16 14.19
C ALA A 407 -20.28 -1.81 14.46
N ASP A 408 -21.31 -1.43 13.71
CA ASP A 408 -22.69 -1.89 13.91
C ASP A 408 -23.03 -3.25 13.28
N GLU A 409 -22.32 -3.68 12.22
CA GLU A 409 -22.49 -5.02 11.60
C GLU A 409 -21.85 -6.17 12.41
N ALA A 410 -21.77 -6.05 13.73
CA ALA A 410 -21.42 -7.17 14.58
C ALA A 410 -22.51 -8.25 14.49
N PRO A 411 -22.18 -9.54 14.33
CA PRO A 411 -23.16 -10.59 14.51
C PRO A 411 -23.69 -10.49 15.94
N VAL A 412 -24.99 -10.19 16.06
CA VAL A 412 -25.74 -10.48 17.29
C VAL A 412 -25.84 -11.99 17.35
N ASP A 413 -25.11 -12.58 18.31
CA ASP A 413 -25.02 -14.00 18.71
C ASP A 413 -25.90 -15.04 17.98
#